data_AF-A0A0R3UR96-F1
#
_entry.id   AF-A0A0R3UR96-F1
#
_cell.length_a   1.000
_cell.length_b   1.000
_cell.length_c   1.000
_cell.angle_alpha   90.00
_cell.angle_beta   90.00
_cell.angle_gamma   90.00
#
_symmetry.space_group_name_H-M   'P 1'
#
loop_
_entity.id
_entity.type
_entity.pdbx_description
1 polymer ?
#
loop_
_entity_poly.entity_id
_entity_poly.type
_entity_poly.pdbx_seq_one_letter_code
_entity_poly.pdbx_strand_id
1 'polypeptide(L)'
;MINHRKSFGTYTFIAMDACPTPGIKRPHNFFGLITTDLAKSLQSFSLKAFDSNQTFWFGHYPTSTIISPGYDLRSLIGKTAHSYFCGHLHNLLNLVPNMYTVQPQGFLELELADWRGGRFFRIVAVDNDLVSFVDAQMHKRDSDDWPLVLITNPKDAGFLLPSKEPTERILKSTHIRCLENTTAQGHCCDWSVCVQSYLGFGVNFQTKHPVYHLFLRRILAWSRYPIQRVSVSIDGAFVGNARPAKRHDASIVDSPLYVLSWDPAALARRGPPSGHVAHSIEVVCEDTKHNVRTVRQSFTLDGTARWNFGGVQSFILLSDQASGVGPTFMGYLLDYEFGVVFSFGIFVCNTFVPESTTYIFEIMQQLLFTYPFLTLLVCRMRGGRAHYHLRRQKSCPRR
;
A
#
# COMPACT_ATOMS: atom_id res chain seq x y z
N MET A 1 2.83 17.79 8.37
CA MET A 1 4.05 17.64 7.54
C MET A 1 5.26 17.60 8.46
N ILE A 2 6.20 16.69 8.23
CA ILE A 2 7.41 16.52 9.02
C ILE A 2 8.59 16.41 8.06
N ASN A 3 9.68 17.13 8.34
CA ASN A 3 10.91 17.05 7.57
C ASN A 3 11.98 16.34 8.38
N HIS A 4 12.57 15.31 7.79
CA HIS A 4 13.68 14.57 8.36
C HIS A 4 14.95 14.90 7.59
N ARG A 5 15.76 15.81 8.13
CA ARG A 5 17.03 16.23 7.53
C ARG A 5 18.17 15.35 8.02
N LYS A 6 18.96 14.85 7.08
CA LYS A 6 20.22 14.14 7.31
C LYS A 6 21.33 14.86 6.56
N SER A 7 22.58 14.54 6.90
CA SER A 7 23.77 15.06 6.21
C SER A 7 23.81 14.69 4.72
N PHE A 8 23.04 13.68 4.31
CA PHE A 8 23.00 13.15 2.95
C PHE A 8 21.69 13.43 2.21
N GLY A 9 20.71 14.09 2.84
CA GLY A 9 19.43 14.36 2.19
C GLY A 9 18.30 14.76 3.14
N THR A 10 17.18 15.18 2.56
CA THR A 10 15.94 15.52 3.27
C THR A 10 14.82 14.58 2.84
N TYR A 11 14.13 13.99 3.81
CA TYR A 11 12.99 13.11 3.60
C TYR A 11 11.75 13.71 4.26
N THR A 12 10.66 13.80 3.52
CA THR A 12 9.48 14.55 3.97
C THR A 12 8.27 13.65 4.09
N PHE A 13 7.53 13.80 5.18
CA PHE A 13 6.35 13.01 5.50
C PHE A 13 5.12 13.92 5.53
N ILE A 14 4.13 13.64 4.70
CA ILE A 14 2.90 14.42 4.57
C ILE A 14 1.73 13.52 4.95
N ALA A 15 1.10 13.81 6.08
CA ALA A 15 -0.13 13.14 6.49
C ALA A 15 -1.34 13.96 6.02
N MET A 16 -2.32 13.27 5.45
CA MET A 16 -3.59 13.80 4.97
C MET A 16 -4.71 13.16 5.78
N ASP A 17 -5.51 14.00 6.43
CA ASP A 17 -6.74 13.58 7.10
C ASP A 17 -7.94 13.90 6.21
N ALA A 18 -8.43 12.88 5.50
CA ALA A 18 -9.64 12.97 4.69
C ALA A 18 -10.90 12.49 5.46
N CYS A 19 -10.82 12.29 6.77
CA CYS A 19 -11.98 11.84 7.55
C CYS A 19 -13.08 12.91 7.55
N PRO A 20 -14.34 12.54 7.23
CA PRO A 20 -15.46 13.47 7.36
C PRO A 20 -15.63 13.94 8.81
N THR A 21 -16.15 15.16 8.99
CA THR A 21 -16.46 15.71 10.31
C THR A 21 -17.43 14.80 11.08
N PRO A 22 -17.18 14.49 12.36
CA PRO A 22 -18.06 13.63 13.16
C PRO A 22 -19.51 14.13 13.21
N GLY A 23 -20.48 13.23 13.03
CA GLY A 23 -21.92 13.54 13.12
C GLY A 23 -22.79 12.27 13.04
N ILE A 24 -24.12 12.42 12.90
CA ILE A 24 -25.08 11.30 12.73
C ILE A 24 -24.68 10.35 11.57
N LYS A 25 -23.85 10.85 10.64
CA LYS A 25 -23.26 10.15 9.50
C LYS A 25 -22.21 9.08 9.86
N ARG A 26 -21.84 8.93 11.14
CA ARG A 26 -20.78 8.02 11.63
C ARG A 26 -20.88 6.53 11.23
N PRO A 27 -22.05 5.92 10.97
CA PRO A 27 -22.09 4.57 10.43
C PRO A 27 -21.61 4.46 8.96
N HIS A 28 -21.34 5.58 8.28
CA HIS A 28 -21.23 5.66 6.80
C HIS A 28 -19.93 6.33 6.29
N ASN A 29 -18.84 6.28 7.07
CA ASN A 29 -17.53 6.87 6.74
C ASN A 29 -16.72 6.06 5.70
N PHE A 30 -17.37 5.52 4.65
CA PHE A 30 -16.68 4.75 3.62
C PHE A 30 -15.86 5.63 2.67
N PHE A 31 -16.30 6.87 2.44
CA PHE A 31 -15.57 7.81 1.60
C PHE A 31 -14.93 8.92 2.41
N GLY A 32 -13.66 9.20 2.10
CA GLY A 32 -12.97 10.39 2.57
C GLY A 32 -13.40 11.62 1.76
N LEU A 33 -13.21 12.82 2.33
CA LEU A 33 -13.53 14.09 1.67
C LEU A 33 -12.36 15.07 1.79
N ILE A 34 -11.96 15.64 0.65
CA ILE A 34 -11.03 16.78 0.62
C ILE A 34 -11.84 18.08 0.57
N THR A 35 -11.79 18.85 1.66
CA THR A 35 -12.35 20.21 1.69
C THR A 35 -11.41 21.20 1.00
N THR A 36 -11.95 22.35 0.59
CA THR A 36 -11.17 23.42 -0.04
C THR A 36 -10.00 23.90 0.83
N ASP A 37 -10.17 23.96 2.15
CA ASP A 37 -9.11 24.40 3.07
C ASP A 37 -8.04 23.33 3.28
N LEU A 38 -8.44 22.06 3.30
CA LEU A 38 -7.49 20.94 3.30
C LEU A 38 -6.69 20.93 2.00
N ALA A 39 -7.34 21.09 0.84
CA ALA A 39 -6.69 21.19 -0.47
C ALA A 39 -5.61 22.29 -0.50
N LYS A 40 -5.93 23.51 -0.04
CA LYS A 40 -4.95 24.61 0.07
C LYS A 40 -3.78 24.25 0.98
N SER A 41 -4.05 23.60 2.11
CA SER A 41 -3.01 23.16 3.04
C SER A 41 -2.08 22.13 2.42
N LEU A 42 -2.64 21.12 1.74
CA LEU A 42 -1.87 20.08 1.05
C LEU A 42 -1.05 20.63 -0.12
N GLN A 43 -1.58 21.61 -0.87
CA GLN A 43 -0.81 22.35 -1.87
C GLN A 43 0.41 23.03 -1.25
N SER A 44 0.24 23.71 -0.12
CA SER A 44 1.34 24.37 0.59
C SER A 44 2.40 23.36 1.07
N PHE A 45 1.99 22.17 1.54
CA PHE A 45 2.91 21.13 1.97
C PHE A 45 3.66 20.52 0.79
N SER A 46 2.98 20.27 -0.33
CA SER A 46 3.58 19.77 -1.56
C SER A 46 4.66 20.73 -2.08
N LEU A 47 4.39 22.05 -2.11
CA LEU A 47 5.37 23.06 -2.49
C LEU A 47 6.60 23.07 -1.57
N LYS A 48 6.39 22.98 -0.25
CA LYS A 48 7.50 22.93 0.73
C LYS A 48 8.32 21.63 0.66
N ALA A 49 7.73 20.56 0.14
CA ALA A 49 8.36 19.25 0.03
C ALA A 49 9.12 19.05 -1.28
N PHE A 50 8.97 19.95 -2.26
CA PHE A 50 9.44 19.77 -3.63
C PHE A 50 10.94 19.44 -3.73
N ASP A 51 11.78 20.09 -2.92
CA ASP A 51 13.24 19.87 -2.91
C ASP A 51 13.70 18.71 -2.00
N SER A 52 12.77 17.89 -1.50
CA SER A 52 13.15 16.71 -0.69
C SER A 52 13.69 15.61 -1.60
N ASN A 53 14.69 14.86 -1.14
CA ASN A 53 15.17 13.67 -1.83
C ASN A 53 14.03 12.67 -2.09
N GLN A 54 13.17 12.48 -1.08
CA GLN A 54 11.95 11.70 -1.22
C GLN A 54 10.84 12.24 -0.35
N THR A 55 9.60 11.99 -0.76
CA THR A 55 8.42 12.29 0.05
C THR A 55 7.50 11.08 0.18
N PHE A 56 6.96 10.92 1.38
CA PHE A 56 6.05 9.85 1.77
C PHE A 56 4.74 10.48 2.21
N TRP A 57 3.65 10.07 1.57
CA TRP A 57 2.31 10.54 1.89
C TRP A 57 1.58 9.47 2.71
N PHE A 58 0.75 9.90 3.64
CA PHE A 58 -0.04 9.02 4.52
C PHE A 58 -1.48 9.48 4.53
N GLY A 59 -2.41 8.54 4.51
CA GLY A 59 -3.83 8.81 4.72
C GLY A 59 -4.55 7.55 5.18
N HIS A 60 -5.78 7.70 5.65
CA HIS A 60 -6.59 6.53 6.00
C HIS A 60 -7.14 5.85 4.75
N TYR A 61 -7.69 6.63 3.81
CA TYR A 61 -8.40 6.16 2.63
C TYR A 61 -7.47 6.00 1.43
N PRO A 62 -7.64 4.97 0.57
CA PRO A 62 -7.06 4.94 -0.75
C PRO A 62 -7.60 6.11 -1.56
N THR A 63 -6.82 6.61 -2.50
CA THR A 63 -7.25 7.75 -3.33
C THR A 63 -8.52 7.45 -4.13
N SER A 64 -8.80 6.17 -4.39
CA SER A 64 -10.03 5.73 -5.05
C SER A 64 -11.30 5.90 -4.21
N THR A 65 -11.19 5.97 -2.88
CA THR A 65 -12.34 6.22 -1.98
C THR A 65 -12.29 7.61 -1.35
N ILE A 66 -11.59 8.56 -1.99
CA ILE A 66 -11.57 9.96 -1.57
C ILE A 66 -12.29 10.83 -2.59
N ILE A 67 -13.31 11.54 -2.13
CA ILE A 67 -14.02 12.54 -2.91
C ILE A 67 -13.24 13.86 -2.83
N SER A 68 -12.86 14.41 -3.98
CA SER A 68 -12.10 15.66 -4.09
C SER A 68 -12.71 16.60 -5.14
N PRO A 69 -13.88 17.21 -4.84
CA PRO A 69 -14.62 18.01 -5.82
C PRO A 69 -13.79 19.22 -6.28
N GLY A 70 -13.62 19.36 -7.60
CA GLY A 70 -12.85 20.46 -8.18
C GLY A 70 -11.35 20.43 -7.85
N TYR A 71 -10.83 19.31 -7.35
CA TYR A 71 -9.44 19.19 -6.90
C TYR A 71 -8.82 17.86 -7.33
N ASP A 72 -7.79 17.90 -8.17
CA ASP A 72 -7.08 16.68 -8.56
C ASP A 72 -6.06 16.25 -7.49
N LEU A 73 -6.53 15.42 -6.56
CA LEU A 73 -5.73 14.91 -5.45
C LEU A 73 -4.56 14.04 -5.94
N ARG A 74 -4.78 13.14 -6.91
CA ARG A 74 -3.73 12.22 -7.39
C ARG A 74 -2.62 12.97 -8.10
N SER A 75 -2.95 14.00 -8.89
CA SER A 75 -1.96 14.91 -9.48
C SER A 75 -1.14 15.64 -8.43
N LEU A 76 -1.78 16.15 -7.37
CA LEU A 76 -1.04 16.78 -6.27
C LEU A 76 -0.06 15.81 -5.60
N ILE A 77 -0.53 14.62 -5.22
CA ILE A 77 0.30 13.60 -4.56
C ILE A 77 1.48 13.26 -5.49
N GLY A 78 1.20 13.01 -6.77
CA GLY A 78 2.20 12.68 -7.78
C GLY A 78 3.29 13.72 -8.01
N LYS A 79 3.07 15.01 -7.67
CA LYS A 79 4.12 16.05 -7.78
C LYS A 79 5.34 15.74 -6.93
N THR A 80 5.18 15.11 -5.76
CA THR A 80 6.30 14.87 -4.85
C THR A 80 6.40 13.42 -4.37
N ALA A 81 5.26 12.73 -4.23
CA ALA A 81 5.20 11.42 -3.60
C ALA A 81 6.04 10.39 -4.37
N HIS A 82 6.76 9.58 -3.59
CA HIS A 82 7.31 8.31 -4.04
C HIS A 82 6.36 7.18 -3.66
N SER A 83 5.84 7.24 -2.44
CA SER A 83 4.82 6.32 -1.94
C SER A 83 3.71 7.08 -1.21
N TYR A 84 2.48 6.66 -1.44
CA TYR A 84 1.30 6.96 -0.65
C TYR A 84 0.90 5.71 0.13
N PHE A 85 0.90 5.82 1.45
CA PHE A 85 0.53 4.75 2.36
C PHE A 85 -0.89 4.98 2.87
N CYS A 86 -1.75 3.99 2.66
CA CYS A 86 -3.16 4.04 3.03
C CYS A 86 -3.64 2.74 3.70
N GLY A 87 -4.88 2.75 4.17
CA GLY A 87 -5.61 1.58 4.69
C GLY A 87 -7.04 1.59 4.16
N HIS A 88 -8.02 1.20 4.97
CA HIS A 88 -9.48 1.27 4.74
C HIS A 88 -10.15 0.06 4.06
N LEU A 89 -9.68 -0.41 2.90
CA LEU A 89 -10.25 -1.58 2.19
C LEU A 89 -9.58 -2.89 2.62
N HIS A 90 -8.38 -2.80 3.20
CA HIS A 90 -7.57 -3.90 3.71
C HIS A 90 -7.23 -4.91 2.59
N ASN A 91 -7.56 -6.19 2.77
CA ASN A 91 -7.43 -7.21 1.73
C ASN A 91 -8.78 -7.58 1.09
N LEU A 92 -9.77 -6.69 1.22
CA LEU A 92 -11.15 -6.90 0.77
C LEU A 92 -11.71 -8.25 1.23
N LEU A 93 -11.70 -8.50 2.55
CA LEU A 93 -12.14 -9.77 3.15
C LEU A 93 -11.36 -11.00 2.62
N ASN A 94 -10.05 -10.86 2.43
CA ASN A 94 -9.11 -11.85 1.88
C ASN A 94 -9.28 -12.16 0.38
N LEU A 95 -10.03 -11.37 -0.38
CA LEU A 95 -10.16 -11.54 -1.83
C LEU A 95 -8.92 -11.04 -2.59
N VAL A 96 -8.22 -10.06 -2.03
CA VAL A 96 -7.09 -9.40 -2.68
C VAL A 96 -5.93 -9.32 -1.68
N PRO A 97 -4.93 -10.23 -1.76
CA PRO A 97 -3.89 -10.32 -0.74
C PRO A 97 -3.00 -9.09 -0.65
N ASN A 98 -2.75 -8.41 -1.78
CA ASN A 98 -1.89 -7.24 -1.87
C ASN A 98 -2.63 -6.11 -2.63
N MET A 99 -2.96 -5.03 -1.91
CA MET A 99 -3.64 -3.85 -2.45
C MET A 99 -2.62 -2.76 -2.81
N TYR A 100 -1.83 -3.02 -3.84
CA TYR A 100 -0.80 -2.09 -4.34
C TYR A 100 -1.03 -1.77 -5.80
N THR A 101 -0.65 -0.55 -6.20
CA THR A 101 -0.53 -0.19 -7.61
C THR A 101 0.47 0.97 -7.80
N VAL A 102 0.79 1.28 -9.05
CA VAL A 102 1.44 2.54 -9.42
C VAL A 102 0.38 3.43 -10.06
N GLN A 103 0.16 4.59 -9.45
CA GLN A 103 -0.74 5.58 -10.00
C GLN A 103 -0.15 6.17 -11.30
N PRO A 104 -0.97 6.56 -12.30
CA PRO A 104 -0.50 7.15 -13.55
C PRO A 104 0.37 8.39 -13.36
N GLN A 105 0.20 9.09 -12.23
CA GLN A 105 1.01 10.24 -11.82
C GLN A 105 2.40 9.85 -11.29
N GLY A 106 2.75 8.56 -11.32
CA GLY A 106 4.11 8.04 -11.12
C GLY A 106 4.50 7.74 -9.68
N PHE A 107 3.54 7.53 -8.76
CA PHE A 107 3.82 7.16 -7.37
C PHE A 107 3.21 5.81 -7.01
N LEU A 108 3.80 5.13 -6.02
CA LEU A 108 3.25 3.89 -5.48
C LEU A 108 2.10 4.19 -4.53
N GLU A 109 0.93 3.60 -4.75
CA GLU A 109 -0.16 3.58 -3.79
C GLU A 109 -0.20 2.21 -3.12
N LEU A 110 0.05 2.19 -1.82
CA LEU A 110 0.33 0.97 -1.08
C LEU A 110 -0.60 0.87 0.12
N GLU A 111 -1.71 0.17 -0.06
CA GLU A 111 -2.68 -0.07 0.99
C GLU A 111 -2.26 -1.25 1.88
N LEU A 112 -2.30 -1.08 3.19
CA LEU A 112 -1.94 -2.14 4.15
C LEU A 112 -3.16 -2.98 4.53
N ALA A 113 -3.01 -4.30 4.49
CA ALA A 113 -4.08 -5.28 4.75
C ALA A 113 -4.54 -5.38 6.24
N ASP A 114 -4.09 -4.52 7.14
CA ASP A 114 -4.25 -4.66 8.61
C ASP A 114 -5.72 -4.64 9.05
N TRP A 115 -6.33 -5.79 9.37
CA TRP A 115 -7.71 -5.86 9.88
C TRP A 115 -7.73 -6.28 11.34
N ARG A 116 -8.83 -6.02 12.05
CA ARG A 116 -9.01 -6.35 13.48
C ARG A 116 -8.61 -7.80 13.85
N GLY A 117 -8.77 -8.76 12.93
CA GLY A 117 -8.49 -10.18 13.14
C GLY A 117 -7.11 -10.66 12.65
N GLY A 118 -6.45 -9.92 11.76
CA GLY A 118 -5.15 -10.27 11.18
C GLY A 118 -4.27 -9.04 11.17
N ARG A 119 -3.33 -8.97 12.11
CA ARG A 119 -2.50 -7.79 12.30
C ARG A 119 -1.42 -7.75 11.24
N PHE A 120 -1.39 -6.70 10.43
CA PHE A 120 -0.31 -6.44 9.48
C PHE A 120 0.45 -5.18 9.88
N PHE A 121 1.75 -5.17 9.62
CA PHE A 121 2.54 -3.95 9.64
C PHE A 121 3.48 -3.93 8.44
N ARG A 122 3.86 -2.72 8.03
CA ARG A 122 4.82 -2.50 6.95
C ARG A 122 6.13 -1.98 7.51
N ILE A 123 7.23 -2.56 7.04
CA ILE A 123 8.57 -2.02 7.20
C ILE A 123 8.93 -1.32 5.91
N VAL A 124 9.46 -0.10 6.00
CA VAL A 124 9.96 0.66 4.85
C VAL A 124 11.43 0.99 5.11
N ALA A 125 12.28 0.76 4.11
CA ALA A 125 13.69 1.08 4.13
C ALA A 125 14.05 1.97 2.95
N VAL A 126 14.81 3.02 3.23
CA VAL A 126 15.42 3.87 2.21
C VAL A 126 16.90 3.59 2.18
N ASP A 127 17.38 3.03 1.06
CA ASP A 127 18.76 2.63 0.87
C ASP A 127 19.32 3.27 -0.41
N ASN A 128 20.26 4.20 -0.25
CA ASN A 128 20.79 5.03 -1.35
C ASN A 128 19.68 5.70 -2.18
N ASP A 129 18.64 6.21 -1.53
CA ASP A 129 17.44 6.80 -2.15
C ASP A 129 16.63 5.82 -3.01
N LEU A 130 16.73 4.51 -2.76
CA LEU A 130 15.79 3.50 -3.24
C LEU A 130 14.88 3.07 -2.09
N VAL A 131 13.57 3.05 -2.32
CA VAL A 131 12.56 2.69 -1.32
C VAL A 131 12.17 1.21 -1.47
N SER A 132 12.51 0.39 -0.49
CA SER A 132 12.02 -0.99 -0.39
C SER A 132 11.08 -1.12 0.79
N PHE A 133 10.12 -2.04 0.72
CA PHE A 133 9.22 -2.32 1.83
C PHE A 133 8.85 -3.80 1.89
N VAL A 134 8.40 -4.24 3.06
CA VAL A 134 7.80 -5.57 3.27
C VAL A 134 6.62 -5.45 4.21
N ASP A 135 5.55 -6.16 3.89
CA ASP A 135 4.38 -6.31 4.75
C ASP A 135 4.51 -7.63 5.52
N ALA A 136 4.40 -7.53 6.84
CA ALA A 136 4.49 -8.66 7.75
C ALA A 136 3.16 -8.84 8.45
N GLN A 137 2.61 -10.05 8.37
CA GLN A 137 1.49 -10.48 9.18
C GLN A 137 2.02 -10.99 10.52
N MET A 138 1.31 -10.67 11.60
CA MET A 138 1.59 -11.17 12.94
C MET A 138 0.56 -12.25 13.29
N HIS A 139 1.06 -13.45 13.47
CA HIS A 139 0.30 -14.62 13.88
C HIS A 139 0.50 -14.90 15.37
N LYS A 140 -0.09 -16.01 15.84
CA LYS A 140 0.12 -16.48 17.22
C LYS A 140 1.40 -17.30 17.38
N ARG A 141 1.96 -17.84 16.28
CA ARG A 141 3.12 -18.74 16.30
C ARG A 141 4.33 -18.04 15.70
N ASP A 142 5.44 -18.06 16.45
CA ASP A 142 6.68 -17.40 16.05
C ASP A 142 7.27 -17.97 14.76
N SER A 143 7.10 -19.27 14.49
CA SER A 143 7.58 -19.90 13.25
C SER A 143 6.90 -19.39 11.99
N ASP A 144 5.68 -18.84 12.11
CA ASP A 144 4.94 -18.28 10.98
C ASP A 144 5.37 -16.82 10.70
N ASP A 145 5.91 -16.14 11.71
CA ASP A 145 6.20 -14.70 11.72
C ASP A 145 7.68 -14.40 11.49
N TRP A 146 8.58 -15.18 12.08
CA TRP A 146 10.01 -14.93 12.11
C TRP A 146 10.80 -15.95 11.29
N PRO A 147 11.95 -15.56 10.72
CA PRO A 147 12.50 -14.20 10.65
C PRO A 147 11.78 -13.32 9.62
N LEU A 148 11.93 -11.99 9.73
CA LEU A 148 11.52 -11.03 8.70
C LEU A 148 12.74 -10.58 7.90
N VAL A 149 12.59 -10.53 6.59
CA VAL A 149 13.67 -10.21 5.66
C VAL A 149 13.17 -9.14 4.68
N LEU A 150 13.95 -8.07 4.53
CA LEU A 150 13.75 -7.05 3.50
C LEU A 150 15.03 -6.86 2.69
N ILE A 151 14.97 -7.17 1.40
CA ILE A 151 16.08 -6.94 0.46
C ILE A 151 16.01 -5.47 0.01
N THR A 152 17.02 -4.67 0.41
CA THR A 152 17.07 -3.24 0.07
C THR A 152 17.86 -2.98 -1.20
N ASN A 153 18.86 -3.81 -1.50
CA ASN A 153 19.61 -3.74 -2.74
C ASN A 153 20.04 -5.15 -3.19
N PRO A 154 19.72 -5.58 -4.43
CA PRO A 154 18.97 -4.84 -5.45
C PRO A 154 17.48 -4.72 -5.11
N LYS A 155 16.88 -3.54 -5.35
CA LYS A 155 15.45 -3.29 -5.12
C LYS A 155 14.58 -4.11 -6.10
N ASP A 156 13.38 -4.51 -5.64
CA ASP A 156 12.42 -5.23 -6.47
C ASP A 156 11.98 -4.39 -7.69
N ALA A 157 12.18 -4.95 -8.89
CA ALA A 157 11.82 -4.35 -10.17
C ALA A 157 10.31 -4.08 -10.28
N GLY A 158 9.48 -4.85 -9.58
CA GLY A 158 8.03 -4.65 -9.50
C GLY A 158 7.60 -3.34 -8.83
N PHE A 159 8.51 -2.68 -8.11
CA PHE A 159 8.24 -1.45 -7.35
C PHE A 159 9.22 -0.31 -7.67
N LEU A 160 10.01 -0.42 -8.73
CA LEU A 160 10.89 0.67 -9.18
C LEU A 160 10.08 1.85 -9.70
N LEU A 161 10.56 3.07 -9.39
CA LEU A 161 10.04 4.31 -9.96
C LEU A 161 11.16 5.07 -10.68
N PRO A 162 11.52 4.73 -11.93
CA PRO A 162 12.70 5.29 -12.61
C PRO A 162 12.67 6.81 -12.80
N SER A 163 11.48 7.42 -12.78
CA SER A 163 11.32 8.89 -12.87
C SER A 163 11.49 9.62 -11.55
N LYS A 164 11.56 8.90 -10.41
CA LYS A 164 11.63 9.46 -9.05
C LYS A 164 12.80 8.93 -8.24
N GLU A 165 13.27 7.72 -8.54
CA GLU A 165 14.37 7.07 -7.84
C GLU A 165 15.61 6.97 -8.72
N PRO A 166 16.82 7.10 -8.15
CA PRO A 166 18.09 6.94 -8.87
C PRO A 166 18.42 5.44 -9.07
N THR A 167 17.70 4.78 -9.97
CA THR A 167 17.77 3.33 -10.21
C THR A 167 19.13 2.86 -10.71
N GLU A 168 19.93 3.74 -11.33
CA GLU A 168 21.29 3.44 -11.79
C GLU A 168 22.25 3.13 -10.62
N ARG A 169 21.89 3.50 -9.39
CA ARG A 169 22.67 3.18 -8.18
C ARG A 169 22.68 1.69 -7.87
N ILE A 170 21.71 0.92 -8.36
CA ILE A 170 21.67 -0.54 -8.20
C ILE A 170 22.90 -1.17 -8.88
N LEU A 171 23.18 -0.79 -10.13
CA LEU A 171 24.33 -1.27 -10.91
C LEU A 171 25.68 -0.80 -10.32
N LYS A 172 25.72 0.34 -9.64
CA LYS A 172 26.92 0.88 -9.01
C LYS A 172 27.18 0.33 -7.60
N SER A 173 26.23 -0.40 -7.02
CA SER A 173 26.36 -0.92 -5.66
C SER A 173 27.24 -2.16 -5.63
N THR A 174 28.33 -2.12 -4.88
CA THR A 174 29.24 -3.27 -4.71
C THR A 174 28.76 -4.28 -3.65
N HIS A 175 27.60 -4.05 -3.04
CA HIS A 175 27.06 -4.92 -1.99
C HIS A 175 25.58 -5.20 -2.21
N ILE A 176 25.22 -6.47 -2.04
CA ILE A 176 23.85 -6.89 -1.73
C ILE A 176 23.59 -6.54 -0.27
N ARG A 177 22.43 -5.94 0.00
CA ARG A 177 22.04 -5.48 1.33
C ARG A 177 20.65 -5.99 1.66
N CYS A 178 20.54 -6.63 2.80
CA CYS A 178 19.26 -7.03 3.39
C CYS A 178 19.18 -6.57 4.85
N LEU A 179 17.99 -6.18 5.28
CA LEU A 179 17.70 -5.83 6.66
C LEU A 179 17.04 -7.00 7.38
N GLU A 180 17.68 -7.42 8.48
CA GLU A 180 17.31 -8.52 9.37
C GLU A 180 17.89 -8.22 10.77
N ASN A 181 17.07 -8.06 11.81
CA ASN A 181 17.53 -7.70 13.16
C ASN A 181 17.44 -8.90 14.11
N THR A 182 18.44 -9.05 14.96
CA THR A 182 18.46 -10.00 16.08
C THR A 182 18.24 -9.23 17.37
N THR A 183 17.24 -9.61 18.16
CA THR A 183 17.21 -9.17 19.56
C THR A 183 17.84 -10.25 20.42
N ALA A 184 19.10 -10.06 20.81
CA ALA A 184 19.63 -10.67 22.02
C ALA A 184 19.05 -9.91 23.23
N GLN A 185 18.07 -10.52 23.90
CA GLN A 185 17.50 -10.12 25.20
C GLN A 185 16.92 -8.70 25.29
N GLY A 186 15.59 -8.62 25.37
CA GLY A 186 14.90 -7.39 25.78
C GLY A 186 13.40 -7.62 25.84
N HIS A 187 12.87 -7.66 27.06
CA HIS A 187 11.44 -7.71 27.32
C HIS A 187 10.72 -6.48 26.71
N CYS A 188 9.44 -6.68 26.39
CA CYS A 188 8.44 -5.72 25.95
C CYS A 188 8.33 -5.44 24.44
N CYS A 189 7.25 -6.00 23.88
CA CYS A 189 6.64 -5.61 22.63
C CYS A 189 6.02 -4.21 22.78
N ASP A 190 6.72 -3.16 22.37
CA ASP A 190 6.08 -1.87 22.07
C ASP A 190 5.93 -1.72 20.55
N TRP A 191 4.69 -1.81 20.10
CA TRP A 191 4.29 -1.60 18.71
C TRP A 191 4.49 -0.13 18.34
N SER A 192 5.61 0.20 17.72
CA SER A 192 5.91 1.56 17.25
C SER A 192 5.86 1.64 15.72
N VAL A 193 4.89 2.36 15.18
CA VAL A 193 5.11 3.10 13.95
C VAL A 193 6.07 4.23 14.33
N CYS A 194 7.36 4.07 14.03
CA CYS A 194 8.34 5.14 14.24
C CYS A 194 8.22 6.17 13.10
N VAL A 195 7.16 6.97 13.15
CA VAL A 195 7.13 8.34 12.64
C VAL A 195 6.80 9.20 13.86
N GLN A 196 7.82 9.47 14.68
CA GLN A 196 7.66 10.25 15.90
C GLN A 196 7.52 11.73 15.52
N SER A 197 6.28 12.17 15.26
CA SER A 197 5.86 13.55 15.49
C SER A 197 4.74 13.54 16.52
N TYR A 198 5.11 13.86 17.76
CA TYR A 198 4.16 14.26 18.79
C TYR A 198 3.46 15.56 18.39
N LEU A 199 2.13 15.61 18.58
CA LEU A 199 1.22 16.73 18.90
C LEU A 199 -0.21 16.22 18.61
N GLY A 200 -0.95 15.63 19.57
CA GLY A 200 -1.77 16.28 20.61
C GLY A 200 -3.17 16.58 20.04
N PHE A 201 -4.29 15.97 20.44
CA PHE A 201 -5.02 15.93 21.73
C PHE A 201 -5.81 14.59 21.82
N GLY A 202 -6.13 13.94 22.95
CA GLY A 202 -5.90 14.14 24.38
C GLY A 202 -6.89 13.25 25.15
N VAL A 203 -6.41 12.23 25.89
CA VAL A 203 -7.07 11.67 27.08
C VAL A 203 -5.98 11.21 28.06
N ASN A 204 -6.08 11.68 29.31
CA ASN A 204 -5.12 11.52 30.41
C ASN A 204 -4.71 10.07 30.69
N PHE A 205 -3.41 9.84 30.89
CA PHE A 205 -2.88 9.10 32.05
C PHE A 205 -1.47 9.60 32.40
N GLN A 206 -1.25 9.81 33.68
CA GLN A 206 -0.13 10.50 34.29
C GLN A 206 0.87 9.47 34.83
N THR A 207 2.12 9.45 34.39
CA THR A 207 3.24 8.92 35.19
C THR A 207 4.53 9.71 34.93
N LYS A 208 5.24 9.98 36.02
CA LYS A 208 6.49 10.74 36.14
C LYS A 208 7.68 9.86 35.72
N HIS A 209 8.64 10.44 34.96
CA HIS A 209 10.12 10.27 35.01
C HIS A 209 10.75 10.58 33.62
N PRO A 210 11.99 11.12 33.56
CA PRO A 210 12.52 11.76 32.35
C PRO A 210 13.10 10.73 31.37
N VAL A 211 12.73 10.84 30.09
CA VAL A 211 13.29 10.02 29.01
C VAL A 211 14.45 10.77 28.37
N TYR A 212 15.63 10.15 28.41
CA TYR A 212 16.86 10.62 27.79
C TYR A 212 16.71 10.68 26.27
N HIS A 213 17.12 11.82 25.69
CA HIS A 213 17.26 11.99 24.24
C HIS A 213 18.33 11.05 23.68
N LEU A 214 17.92 10.01 22.95
CA LEU A 214 18.82 9.24 22.08
C LEU A 214 18.56 9.60 20.62
N PHE A 215 19.42 10.47 20.12
CA PHE A 215 19.68 10.63 18.69
C PHE A 215 20.34 9.35 18.17
N LEU A 216 19.75 8.64 17.22
CA LEU A 216 20.50 7.86 16.21
C LEU A 216 19.61 7.38 15.05
N ARG A 217 20.25 7.29 13.88
CA ARG A 217 19.73 6.94 12.55
C ARG A 217 19.45 5.42 12.51
N ARG A 218 18.32 4.98 11.91
CA ARG A 218 18.04 3.68 11.22
C ARG A 218 16.61 3.20 11.55
N ILE A 219 15.84 2.82 10.52
CA ILE A 219 14.59 2.05 10.67
C ILE A 219 15.00 0.57 10.73
N LEU A 220 14.44 -0.17 11.68
CA LEU A 220 14.81 -1.53 12.09
C LEU A 220 13.71 -2.54 11.70
N ALA A 221 14.06 -3.82 11.51
CA ALA A 221 13.12 -4.94 11.29
C ALA A 221 13.69 -6.31 11.72
N TRP A 222 12.88 -7.26 12.25
CA TRP A 222 13.24 -8.14 13.38
C TRP A 222 13.21 -9.66 13.18
N SER A 223 13.80 -10.37 14.15
CA SER A 223 13.59 -11.76 14.55
C SER A 223 13.64 -11.84 16.08
N ARG A 224 12.81 -12.68 16.70
CA ARG A 224 12.85 -12.93 18.15
C ARG A 224 14.09 -13.69 18.60
N TYR A 225 14.75 -14.36 17.68
CA TYR A 225 15.91 -15.20 17.95
C TYR A 225 17.11 -14.72 17.12
N PRO A 226 18.35 -14.87 17.59
CA PRO A 226 19.52 -14.55 16.81
C PRO A 226 19.51 -15.26 15.45
N ILE A 227 19.95 -14.56 14.41
CA ILE A 227 20.08 -15.07 13.05
C ILE A 227 21.38 -15.89 13.01
N GLN A 228 21.25 -17.14 12.56
CA GLN A 228 22.36 -18.05 12.42
C GLN A 228 23.01 -17.91 11.04
N ARG A 229 22.20 -17.74 9.99
CA ARG A 229 22.68 -17.72 8.61
C ARG A 229 21.75 -16.93 7.70
N VAL A 230 22.38 -16.19 6.78
CA VAL A 230 21.70 -15.49 5.68
C VAL A 230 22.34 -15.92 4.37
N SER A 231 21.65 -16.75 3.61
CA SER A 231 22.14 -17.32 2.36
C SER A 231 21.53 -16.57 1.18
N VAL A 232 22.35 -16.19 0.19
CA VAL A 232 21.90 -15.46 -0.99
C VAL A 232 22.16 -16.30 -2.25
N SER A 233 21.13 -16.42 -3.07
CA SER A 233 21.19 -17.04 -4.40
C SER A 233 20.69 -16.06 -5.46
N ILE A 234 21.33 -16.03 -6.62
CA ILE A 234 20.92 -15.22 -7.77
C ILE A 234 20.70 -16.14 -8.96
N ASP A 235 19.54 -16.03 -9.60
CA ASP A 235 19.13 -16.84 -10.75
C ASP A 235 19.26 -18.36 -10.46
N GLY A 236 18.98 -18.76 -9.22
CA GLY A 236 19.11 -20.15 -8.74
C GLY A 236 20.53 -20.60 -8.38
N ALA A 237 21.55 -19.78 -8.63
CA ALA A 237 22.93 -20.07 -8.25
C ALA A 237 23.26 -19.47 -6.88
N PHE A 238 23.79 -20.28 -5.97
CA PHE A 238 24.26 -19.82 -4.66
C PHE A 238 25.44 -18.86 -4.81
N VAL A 239 25.33 -17.66 -4.25
CA VAL A 239 26.34 -16.60 -4.34
C VAL A 239 27.20 -16.56 -3.07
N GLY A 240 26.60 -16.76 -1.90
CA GLY A 240 27.32 -16.75 -0.63
C GLY A 240 26.44 -16.47 0.58
N ASN A 241 27.06 -16.47 1.76
CA ASN A 241 26.41 -16.11 3.02
C ASN A 241 26.73 -14.65 3.36
N ALA A 242 25.69 -13.83 3.54
CA ALA A 242 25.84 -12.44 3.95
C ALA A 242 26.32 -12.34 5.40
N ARG A 243 27.05 -11.28 5.72
CA ARG A 243 27.61 -11.02 7.06
C ARG A 243 27.01 -9.75 7.66
N PRO A 244 26.85 -9.64 8.99
CA PRO A 244 26.42 -8.40 9.61
C PRO A 244 27.34 -7.23 9.24
N ALA A 245 26.76 -6.10 8.86
CA ALA A 245 27.48 -4.86 8.62
C ALA A 245 28.11 -4.36 9.92
N LYS A 246 29.39 -3.97 9.90
CA LYS A 246 30.04 -3.33 11.05
C LYS A 246 29.35 -2.01 11.38
N ARG A 247 28.96 -1.80 12.65
CA ARG A 247 28.54 -0.48 13.14
C ARG A 247 29.75 0.43 13.39
N HIS A 248 29.52 1.74 13.30
CA HIS A 248 30.49 2.77 13.69
C HIS A 248 30.67 2.89 15.22
N ASP A 249 29.85 2.20 16.01
CA ASP A 249 29.86 2.21 17.47
C ASP A 249 30.05 0.78 17.97
N ALA A 250 31.14 0.55 18.71
CA ALA A 250 31.63 -0.76 19.13
C ALA A 250 30.84 -1.37 20.30
N SER A 251 29.84 -0.65 20.83
CA SER A 251 29.08 -1.03 22.04
C SER A 251 27.86 -1.93 21.79
N ILE A 252 27.40 -2.07 20.54
CA ILE A 252 26.24 -2.91 20.18
C ILE A 252 26.72 -4.05 19.28
N VAL A 253 26.58 -5.27 19.78
CA VAL A 253 27.12 -6.50 19.17
C VAL A 253 26.38 -6.89 17.87
N ASP A 254 25.12 -6.48 17.72
CA ASP A 254 24.25 -6.93 16.61
C ASP A 254 23.83 -5.79 15.67
N SER A 255 24.11 -5.98 14.37
CA SER A 255 23.66 -5.08 13.31
C SER A 255 22.49 -5.71 12.56
N PRO A 256 21.38 -4.96 12.37
CA PRO A 256 20.22 -5.44 11.64
C PRO A 256 20.41 -5.45 10.12
N LEU A 257 21.61 -5.17 9.63
CA LEU A 257 21.93 -5.02 8.21
C LEU A 257 22.96 -6.08 7.87
N TYR A 258 22.63 -6.96 6.93
CA TYR A 258 23.52 -7.98 6.39
C TYR A 258 23.96 -7.58 5.00
N VAL A 259 25.25 -7.81 4.72
CA VAL A 259 25.91 -7.41 3.48
C VAL A 259 26.67 -8.58 2.85
N LEU A 260 26.57 -8.68 1.53
CA LEU A 260 27.34 -9.62 0.73
C LEU A 260 27.96 -8.89 -0.45
N SER A 261 29.27 -8.99 -0.62
CA SER A 261 29.96 -8.44 -1.80
C SER A 261 29.53 -9.17 -3.06
N TRP A 262 29.37 -8.44 -4.15
CA TRP A 262 29.01 -8.98 -5.46
C TRP A 262 29.58 -8.09 -6.59
N ASP A 263 29.61 -8.62 -7.82
CA ASP A 263 29.95 -7.86 -9.03
C ASP A 263 28.69 -7.67 -9.91
N PRO A 264 27.97 -6.54 -9.76
CA PRO A 264 26.78 -6.26 -10.57
C PRO A 264 27.13 -6.04 -12.05
N ALA A 265 28.36 -5.63 -12.39
CA ALA A 265 28.75 -5.41 -13.78
C ALA A 265 28.95 -6.73 -14.52
N ALA A 266 29.52 -7.75 -13.85
CA ALA A 266 29.54 -9.11 -14.39
C ALA A 266 28.14 -9.66 -14.62
N LEU A 267 27.23 -9.42 -13.67
CA LEU A 267 25.84 -9.86 -13.81
C LEU A 267 25.12 -9.14 -14.95
N ALA A 268 25.33 -7.83 -15.10
CA ALA A 268 24.78 -7.04 -16.21
C ALA A 268 25.28 -7.52 -17.58
N ARG A 269 26.56 -7.91 -17.70
CA ARG A 269 27.11 -8.49 -18.94
C ARG A 269 26.48 -9.84 -19.30
N ARG A 270 26.12 -10.65 -18.30
CA ARG A 270 25.44 -11.93 -18.50
C ARG A 270 23.99 -11.75 -18.94
N GLY A 271 23.32 -10.75 -18.38
CA GLY A 271 21.88 -10.55 -18.54
C GLY A 271 21.04 -11.61 -17.82
N PRO A 272 19.71 -11.44 -17.79
CA PRO A 272 18.79 -12.39 -17.17
C PRO A 272 18.86 -13.79 -17.80
N PRO A 273 18.47 -14.85 -17.08
CA PRO A 273 18.34 -16.19 -17.65
C PRO A 273 17.45 -16.19 -18.90
N SER A 274 17.75 -17.07 -19.86
CA SER A 274 16.97 -17.20 -21.10
C SER A 274 15.47 -17.29 -20.83
N GLY A 275 14.67 -16.47 -21.52
CA GLY A 275 13.22 -16.39 -21.35
C GLY A 275 12.74 -15.52 -20.19
N HIS A 276 13.63 -14.88 -19.43
CA HIS A 276 13.29 -13.97 -18.33
C HIS A 276 13.64 -12.52 -18.68
N VAL A 277 12.82 -11.58 -18.19
CA VAL A 277 12.98 -10.13 -18.42
C VAL A 277 13.70 -9.39 -17.28
N ALA A 278 14.01 -10.12 -16.20
CA ALA A 278 14.65 -9.64 -14.98
C ALA A 278 15.42 -10.78 -14.31
N HIS A 279 16.42 -10.44 -13.50
CA HIS A 279 17.11 -11.39 -12.62
C HIS A 279 16.24 -11.71 -11.42
N SER A 280 16.51 -12.85 -10.77
CA SER A 280 15.86 -13.23 -9.52
C SER A 280 16.88 -13.31 -8.39
N ILE A 281 16.60 -12.69 -7.25
CA ILE A 281 17.36 -12.86 -6.02
C ILE A 281 16.50 -13.61 -5.01
N GLU A 282 17.11 -14.60 -4.37
CA GLU A 282 16.54 -15.34 -3.25
C GLU A 282 17.44 -15.16 -2.03
N VAL A 283 16.83 -14.76 -0.91
CA VAL A 283 17.47 -14.69 0.40
C VAL A 283 16.79 -15.65 1.35
N VAL A 284 17.56 -16.57 1.92
CA VAL A 284 17.12 -17.54 2.92
C VAL A 284 17.76 -17.18 4.25
N CYS A 285 16.94 -16.74 5.19
CA CYS A 285 17.34 -16.40 6.55
C CYS A 285 16.91 -17.51 7.51
N GLU A 286 17.84 -17.98 8.33
CA GLU A 286 17.62 -19.00 9.37
C GLU A 286 18.05 -18.46 10.73
N ASP A 287 17.17 -18.61 11.72
CA ASP A 287 17.45 -18.25 13.11
C ASP A 287 17.93 -19.45 13.96
N THR A 288 18.41 -19.16 15.17
CA THR A 288 18.87 -20.18 16.15
C THR A 288 17.78 -21.16 16.63
N LYS A 289 16.50 -20.94 16.28
CA LYS A 289 15.39 -21.86 16.54
C LYS A 289 15.00 -22.67 15.29
N HIS A 290 15.80 -22.59 14.23
CA HIS A 290 15.55 -23.21 12.93
C HIS A 290 14.26 -22.73 12.26
N ASN A 291 13.77 -21.53 12.62
CA ASN A 291 12.76 -20.87 11.79
C ASN A 291 13.45 -20.33 10.54
N VAL A 292 12.81 -20.52 9.39
CA VAL A 292 13.38 -20.15 8.09
C VAL A 292 12.42 -19.23 7.36
N ARG A 293 12.95 -18.10 6.86
CA ARG A 293 12.25 -17.23 5.92
C ARG A 293 12.99 -17.21 4.60
N THR A 294 12.26 -17.50 3.52
CA THR A 294 12.73 -17.31 2.16
C THR A 294 12.02 -16.13 1.53
N VAL A 295 12.78 -15.12 1.09
CA VAL A 295 12.27 -13.98 0.32
C VAL A 295 12.86 -14.05 -1.08
N ARG A 296 11.98 -13.94 -2.08
CA ARG A 296 12.35 -13.87 -3.49
C ARG A 296 11.82 -12.57 -4.07
N GLN A 297 12.64 -11.87 -4.83
CA GLN A 297 12.19 -10.73 -5.62
C GLN A 297 12.92 -10.67 -6.97
N SER A 298 12.25 -10.09 -7.96
CA SER A 298 12.86 -9.85 -9.26
C SER A 298 13.58 -8.52 -9.25
N PHE A 299 14.70 -8.39 -9.94
CA PHE A 299 15.40 -7.11 -10.04
C PHE A 299 16.01 -6.90 -11.42
N THR A 300 16.23 -5.63 -11.75
CA THR A 300 16.83 -5.20 -13.01
C THR A 300 18.04 -4.32 -12.71
N LEU A 301 19.08 -4.46 -13.54
CA LEU A 301 20.32 -3.69 -13.41
C LEU A 301 20.35 -2.46 -14.32
N ASP A 302 19.50 -2.45 -15.36
CA ASP A 302 19.29 -1.32 -16.26
C ASP A 302 18.35 -0.26 -15.67
N GLY A 303 17.78 -0.52 -14.49
CA GLY A 303 16.83 0.37 -13.82
C GLY A 303 15.42 0.34 -14.43
N THR A 304 15.13 -0.57 -15.35
CA THR A 304 13.81 -0.71 -15.97
C THR A 304 12.83 -1.32 -14.98
N ALA A 305 11.71 -0.63 -14.74
CA ALA A 305 10.64 -1.16 -13.91
C ALA A 305 9.91 -2.34 -14.59
N ARG A 306 9.50 -3.32 -13.78
CA ARG A 306 8.75 -4.52 -14.20
C ARG A 306 7.46 -4.65 -13.39
N TRP A 307 6.65 -3.60 -13.42
CA TRP A 307 5.37 -3.55 -12.70
C TRP A 307 4.48 -4.72 -13.09
N ASN A 308 4.00 -5.46 -12.11
CA ASN A 308 3.12 -6.62 -12.31
C ASN A 308 2.07 -6.66 -11.19
N PHE A 309 1.22 -5.63 -11.15
CA PHE A 309 0.09 -5.57 -10.24
C PHE A 309 -1.08 -6.33 -10.85
N GLY A 310 -1.81 -7.10 -10.03
CA GLY A 310 -3.00 -7.80 -10.47
C GLY A 310 -4.11 -6.83 -10.90
N GLY A 311 -4.98 -7.31 -11.80
CA GLY A 311 -6.03 -6.48 -12.40
C GLY A 311 -7.08 -6.00 -11.40
N VAL A 312 -7.43 -6.81 -10.40
CA VAL A 312 -8.49 -6.48 -9.44
C VAL A 312 -8.05 -5.35 -8.49
N GLN A 313 -6.88 -5.48 -7.84
CA GLN A 313 -6.35 -4.40 -7.00
C GLN A 313 -6.12 -3.11 -7.79
N SER A 314 -5.59 -3.23 -9.01
CA SER A 314 -5.32 -2.06 -9.84
C SER A 314 -6.62 -1.40 -10.24
N PHE A 315 -7.64 -2.16 -10.62
CA PHE A 315 -8.97 -1.60 -10.89
C PHE A 315 -9.51 -0.83 -9.68
N ILE A 316 -9.46 -1.41 -8.48
CA ILE A 316 -9.97 -0.78 -7.26
C ILE A 316 -9.21 0.51 -6.91
N LEU A 317 -7.88 0.51 -6.99
CA LEU A 317 -7.04 1.65 -6.59
C LEU A 317 -6.94 2.74 -7.66
N LEU A 318 -7.02 2.39 -8.94
CA LEU A 318 -6.90 3.34 -10.05
C LEU A 318 -8.23 3.98 -10.44
N SER A 319 -9.35 3.29 -10.23
CA SER A 319 -10.66 3.89 -10.47
C SER A 319 -10.99 4.95 -9.42
N ASP A 320 -11.83 5.90 -9.81
CA ASP A 320 -12.52 6.75 -8.85
C ASP A 320 -13.80 6.00 -8.44
N GLN A 321 -13.78 5.36 -7.27
CA GLN A 321 -14.92 4.58 -6.78
C GLN A 321 -16.07 5.47 -6.33
N ALA A 322 -15.81 6.77 -6.09
CA ALA A 322 -16.88 7.73 -6.00
C ALA A 322 -17.54 7.83 -7.39
N SER A 323 -16.81 8.25 -8.42
CA SER A 323 -17.41 8.48 -9.75
C SER A 323 -17.89 7.22 -10.50
N GLY A 324 -17.42 6.02 -10.13
CA GLY A 324 -17.67 4.75 -10.85
C GLY A 324 -19.02 4.08 -10.57
N VAL A 325 -19.68 4.42 -9.46
CA VAL A 325 -21.10 4.11 -9.26
C VAL A 325 -21.84 5.28 -9.88
N GLY A 326 -22.21 5.14 -11.15
CA GLY A 326 -22.91 6.20 -11.88
C GLY A 326 -24.09 6.76 -11.09
N PRO A 327 -24.55 7.97 -11.42
CA PRO A 327 -25.55 8.67 -10.63
C PRO A 327 -26.80 7.82 -10.48
N THR A 328 -27.11 7.47 -9.23
CA THR A 328 -28.25 6.65 -8.84
C THR A 328 -29.55 7.30 -9.29
N PHE A 329 -29.61 8.63 -9.22
CA PHE A 329 -30.77 9.44 -9.62
C PHE A 329 -30.35 10.83 -10.11
N MET A 330 -31.07 11.39 -11.07
CA MET A 330 -30.92 12.77 -11.54
C MET A 330 -32.29 13.45 -11.63
N GLY A 331 -32.41 14.68 -11.16
CA GLY A 331 -33.67 15.42 -11.24
C GLY A 331 -33.60 16.77 -10.54
N TYR A 332 -34.73 17.49 -10.51
CA TYR A 332 -34.85 18.72 -9.73
C TYR A 332 -35.01 18.37 -8.25
N LEU A 333 -33.96 18.58 -7.45
CA LEU A 333 -33.89 18.15 -6.05
C LEU A 333 -34.27 19.25 -5.06
N LEU A 334 -34.11 20.50 -5.49
CA LEU A 334 -34.61 21.70 -4.82
C LEU A 334 -35.46 22.47 -5.83
N ASP A 335 -36.31 23.38 -5.36
CA ASP A 335 -37.21 24.16 -6.23
C ASP A 335 -36.41 24.80 -7.39
N TYR A 336 -36.61 24.25 -8.59
CA TYR A 336 -35.99 24.62 -9.87
C TYR A 336 -34.49 24.33 -10.05
N GLU A 337 -33.83 23.64 -9.12
CA GLU A 337 -32.39 23.32 -9.24
C GLU A 337 -32.14 21.85 -9.57
N PHE A 338 -31.46 21.62 -10.70
CA PHE A 338 -31.10 20.28 -11.16
C PHE A 338 -29.97 19.72 -10.30
N GLY A 339 -30.18 18.51 -9.79
CA GLY A 339 -29.24 17.79 -8.95
C GLY A 339 -29.01 16.37 -9.43
N VAL A 340 -27.83 15.87 -9.09
CA VAL A 340 -27.35 14.55 -9.43
C VAL A 340 -26.99 13.83 -8.12
N VAL A 341 -27.70 12.74 -7.84
CA VAL A 341 -27.55 11.93 -6.64
C VAL A 341 -26.63 10.76 -6.95
N PHE A 342 -25.61 10.59 -6.12
CA PHE A 342 -24.75 9.43 -6.11
C PHE A 342 -24.82 8.69 -4.77
N SER A 343 -24.29 7.48 -4.74
CA SER A 343 -24.12 6.66 -3.54
C SER A 343 -23.29 7.35 -2.43
N PHE A 344 -22.54 8.40 -2.78
CA PHE A 344 -21.62 9.11 -1.90
C PHE A 344 -21.98 10.59 -1.64
N GLY A 345 -23.06 11.09 -2.22
CA GLY A 345 -23.53 12.46 -1.99
C GLY A 345 -24.32 13.03 -3.16
N ILE A 346 -24.71 14.30 -3.04
CA ILE A 346 -25.56 14.97 -4.01
C ILE A 346 -24.81 16.17 -4.58
N PHE A 347 -24.79 16.32 -5.89
CA PHE A 347 -24.37 17.56 -6.55
C PHE A 347 -25.61 18.37 -6.89
N VAL A 348 -25.74 19.59 -6.39
CA VAL A 348 -26.79 20.56 -6.75
C VAL A 348 -26.13 21.91 -7.04
N CYS A 349 -26.45 22.56 -8.15
CA CYS A 349 -25.86 23.84 -8.56
C CYS A 349 -24.31 23.85 -8.52
N ASN A 350 -23.66 22.77 -8.99
CA ASN A 350 -22.19 22.62 -8.93
C ASN A 350 -21.60 22.58 -7.50
N THR A 351 -22.44 22.46 -6.47
CA THR A 351 -22.05 22.33 -5.08
C THR A 351 -22.21 20.88 -4.65
N PHE A 352 -21.15 20.28 -4.12
CA PHE A 352 -21.20 18.94 -3.56
C PHE A 352 -21.70 18.98 -2.12
N VAL A 353 -22.83 18.34 -1.89
CA VAL A 353 -23.40 18.10 -0.56
C VAL A 353 -23.05 16.66 -0.15
N PRO A 354 -22.10 16.46 0.77
CA PRO A 354 -21.75 15.12 1.24
C PRO A 354 -22.92 14.56 2.05
N GLU A 355 -23.66 13.64 1.47
CA GLU A 355 -24.81 12.99 2.10
C GLU A 355 -24.64 11.46 2.03
N SER A 356 -24.70 10.81 3.18
CA SER A 356 -24.40 9.38 3.32
C SER A 356 -25.65 8.51 3.47
N THR A 357 -26.82 9.14 3.59
CA THR A 357 -28.13 8.48 3.71
C THR A 357 -28.61 7.90 2.39
N THR A 358 -28.17 8.45 1.25
CA THR A 358 -28.45 7.95 -0.10
C THR A 358 -28.01 6.51 -0.30
N TYR A 359 -26.89 6.09 0.31
CA TYR A 359 -26.43 4.69 0.27
C TYR A 359 -27.43 3.71 0.91
N ILE A 360 -28.09 4.10 2.02
CA ILE A 360 -29.11 3.25 2.65
C ILE A 360 -30.31 3.12 1.71
N PHE A 361 -30.80 4.23 1.17
CA PHE A 361 -31.94 4.21 0.26
C PHE A 361 -31.62 3.40 -1.01
N GLU A 362 -30.41 3.52 -1.55
CA GLU A 362 -29.96 2.75 -2.72
C GLU A 362 -29.82 1.26 -2.41
N ILE A 363 -29.20 0.87 -1.29
CA ILE A 363 -29.13 -0.54 -0.88
C ILE A 363 -30.52 -1.11 -0.64
N MET A 364 -31.39 -0.38 0.07
CA MET A 364 -32.76 -0.83 0.32
C MET A 364 -33.52 -0.95 -1.00
N GLN A 365 -33.37 0.01 -1.91
CA GLN A 365 -33.96 -0.05 -3.24
C GLN A 365 -33.47 -1.27 -4.02
N GLN A 366 -32.16 -1.52 -4.01
CA GLN A 366 -31.55 -2.59 -4.77
C GLN A 366 -31.90 -3.98 -4.21
N LEU A 367 -31.86 -4.15 -2.88
CA LEU A 367 -32.18 -5.41 -2.19
C LEU A 367 -33.69 -5.71 -2.19
N LEU A 368 -34.55 -4.72 -1.97
CA LEU A 368 -35.99 -4.95 -1.82
C LEU A 368 -36.74 -4.94 -3.16
N PHE A 369 -36.26 -4.18 -4.15
CA PHE A 369 -36.99 -4.00 -5.41
C PHE A 369 -36.18 -4.47 -6.61
N THR A 370 -34.96 -3.96 -6.82
CA THR A 370 -34.23 -4.21 -8.08
C THR A 370 -33.81 -5.67 -8.26
N TYR A 371 -33.13 -6.29 -7.29
CA TYR A 371 -32.68 -7.68 -7.41
C TYR A 371 -33.85 -8.69 -7.44
N PRO A 372 -34.89 -8.56 -6.60
CA PRO A 372 -36.07 -9.41 -6.71
C PRO A 372 -36.77 -9.27 -8.07
N PHE A 373 -36.94 -8.05 -8.57
CA PHE A 373 -37.54 -7.80 -9.88
C PHE A 373 -36.71 -8.40 -11.01
N LEU A 374 -35.39 -8.18 -11.02
CA LEU A 374 -34.49 -8.74 -12.02
C LEU A 374 -34.55 -10.28 -12.03
N THR A 375 -34.57 -10.89 -10.84
CA THR A 375 -34.68 -12.35 -10.67
C THR A 375 -36.00 -12.87 -11.24
N LEU A 376 -37.12 -12.20 -10.93
CA LEU A 376 -38.43 -12.54 -11.48
C LEU A 376 -38.46 -12.41 -13.01
N LEU A 377 -37.84 -11.36 -13.56
CA LEU A 377 -37.76 -11.13 -15.01
C LEU A 377 -36.92 -12.22 -15.70
N VAL A 378 -35.77 -12.58 -15.12
CA VAL A 378 -34.94 -13.69 -15.60
C VAL A 378 -35.70 -15.01 -15.56
N CYS A 379 -36.41 -15.30 -14.46
CA CYS A 379 -37.25 -16.49 -14.33
C CYS A 379 -38.38 -16.52 -15.38
N ARG A 380 -39.05 -15.38 -15.61
CA ARG A 380 -40.12 -15.24 -16.62
C ARG A 380 -39.59 -15.47 -18.03
N MET A 381 -38.44 -14.88 -18.37
CA MET A 381 -37.80 -15.07 -19.69
C MET A 381 -37.36 -16.52 -19.92
N ARG A 382 -36.82 -17.19 -18.89
CA ARG A 382 -36.45 -18.61 -18.96
C ARG A 382 -37.67 -19.53 -19.13
N GLY A 383 -38.75 -19.27 -18.39
CA GLY A 383 -40.02 -20.02 -18.52
C GLY A 383 -40.69 -19.83 -19.89
N GLY A 384 -40.63 -18.62 -20.46
CA GLY A 384 -41.14 -18.33 -21.80
C GLY A 384 -40.42 -19.08 -22.91
N ARG A 385 -39.08 -19.21 -22.83
CA ARG A 385 -38.27 -20.00 -23.77
C ARG A 385 -38.61 -21.49 -23.72
N ALA A 386 -38.80 -22.05 -22.53
CA ALA A 386 -39.16 -23.46 -22.36
C ALA A 386 -40.53 -23.78 -22.99
N HIS A 387 -41.53 -22.90 -22.78
CA HIS A 387 -42.85 -23.07 -23.41
C HIS A 387 -42.83 -22.90 -24.94
N TYR A 388 -41.99 -21.99 -25.46
CA TYR A 388 -41.84 -21.81 -26.91
C TYR A 388 -41.21 -23.04 -27.59
N HIS A 389 -40.18 -23.64 -26.99
CA HIS A 389 -39.57 -24.87 -27.50
C HIS A 389 -40.52 -26.08 -27.46
N LEU A 390 -41.31 -26.24 -26.39
CA LEU A 390 -42.31 -27.32 -26.29
C LEU A 390 -43.45 -27.18 -27.30
N ARG A 391 -43.89 -25.96 -27.63
CA ARG A 391 -44.91 -25.74 -28.69
C ARG A 391 -44.37 -26.06 -30.09
N ARG A 392 -43.10 -25.79 -30.35
CA ARG A 392 -42.45 -26.10 -31.63
C ARG A 392 -42.24 -27.61 -31.85
N GLN A 393 -41.96 -28.37 -30.79
CA GLN A 393 -41.86 -29.84 -30.88
C GLN A 393 -43.22 -30.52 -31.10
N LYS A 394 -44.32 -29.96 -30.57
CA LYS A 394 -45.67 -30.52 -30.74
C LYS A 394 -46.34 -30.19 -32.09
N SER A 395 -45.78 -29.26 -32.87
CA SER A 395 -46.33 -28.81 -34.16
C SER A 395 -45.60 -29.38 -35.39
N CYS A 396 -44.60 -30.25 -35.18
CA CYS A 396 -43.95 -30.96 -36.28
C CYS A 396 -44.59 -32.35 -36.43
N PRO A 397 -45.26 -32.69 -37.56
CA PRO A 397 -45.75 -34.03 -37.79
C PRO A 397 -44.55 -34.97 -37.90
N ARG A 398 -44.55 -36.08 -37.13
CA ARG A 398 -43.60 -37.17 -37.33
C ARG A 398 -43.86 -37.76 -38.72
N ARG A 399 -42.87 -37.64 -39.61
CA ARG A 399 -42.79 -38.44 -40.84
C ARG A 399 -42.05 -39.73 -40.54
#